data_AF-A0A9P9NB63-F1
#
_entry.id   AF-A0A9P9NB63-F1
#
_cell.length_a   1.000
_cell.length_b   1.000
_cell.length_c   1.000
_cell.angle_alpha   90.00
_cell.angle_beta   90.00
_cell.angle_gamma   90.00
#
_symmetry.space_group_name_H-M   'P 1'
#
loop_
_entity.id
_entity.type
_entity.pdbx_description
1 polymer ?
#
loop_
_entity_poly.entity_id
_entity_poly.type
_entity_poly.pdbx_seq_one_letter_code
_entity_poly.pdbx_strand_id
1 'polypeptide(L)'
;MGNATTVCSDKTGTLTENKMTMVAATIGTDVQFGKTTGPEEEIDNSASIETQSDEKAVQTTTKGIAAVGDFLAKLSTEIKSLLAQSIVINSTAFEGEQDGKQTFIGSKTETALLEFARTYLGTGPLLFFELGVTS
;
A
#
# COMPACT_ATOMS: atom_id res chain seq x y z
N MET A 1 31.68 2.78 -25.08
CA MET A 1 31.78 3.77 -23.99
C MET A 1 33.04 3.48 -23.16
N GLY A 2 34.23 3.82 -23.66
CA GLY A 2 35.49 3.39 -23.02
C GLY A 2 36.17 4.42 -22.11
N ASN A 3 35.64 5.65 -22.01
CA ASN A 3 36.35 6.77 -21.37
C ASN A 3 35.43 7.69 -20.54
N ALA A 4 34.26 7.21 -20.12
CA ALA A 4 33.38 7.98 -19.24
C ALA A 4 33.88 7.90 -17.79
N THR A 5 34.13 9.05 -17.16
CA THR A 5 34.62 9.13 -15.76
C THR A 5 33.52 9.42 -14.74
N THR A 6 32.38 9.94 -15.20
CA THR A 6 31.22 10.27 -14.35
C THR A 6 29.93 10.02 -15.13
N VAL A 7 28.94 9.42 -14.47
CA VAL A 7 27.56 9.31 -14.97
C VAL A 7 26.63 9.94 -13.94
N CYS A 8 25.92 10.98 -14.35
CA CYS A 8 24.89 11.61 -13.52
C CYS A 8 23.54 10.96 -13.84
N SER A 9 23.15 9.96 -13.05
CA SER A 9 21.86 9.30 -13.20
C SER A 9 20.76 10.03 -12.42
N ASP A 10 19.56 10.09 -13.01
CA ASP A 10 18.35 10.47 -12.28
C ASP A 10 17.83 9.28 -11.46
N LYS A 11 17.08 9.56 -10.38
CA LYS A 11 16.50 8.50 -9.55
C LYS A 11 15.25 7.93 -10.20
N THR A 12 14.31 8.79 -10.60
CA THR A 12 12.96 8.36 -10.96
C THR A 12 12.93 7.84 -12.38
N GLY A 13 12.50 6.59 -12.57
CA GLY A 13 12.38 5.99 -13.91
C GLY A 13 13.71 5.62 -14.58
N THR A 14 14.86 5.93 -13.97
CA THR A 14 16.18 5.40 -14.37
C THR A 14 16.70 4.39 -13.35
N LEU A 15 16.71 4.74 -12.05
CA LEU A 15 17.10 3.82 -10.98
C LEU A 15 15.90 3.08 -10.37
N THR A 16 14.69 3.63 -10.49
CA THR A 16 13.46 3.01 -9.98
C THR A 16 12.56 2.55 -11.11
N GLU A 17 11.78 1.50 -10.87
CA GLU A 17 10.75 1.01 -11.81
C GLU A 17 9.57 1.98 -11.99
N ASN A 18 9.56 3.11 -11.25
CA ASN A 18 8.46 4.05 -11.21
C ASN A 18 7.10 3.38 -10.88
N LYS A 19 7.14 2.32 -10.06
CA LYS A 19 6.00 1.58 -9.52
C LYS A 19 6.03 1.70 -8.00
N MET A 20 5.10 2.47 -7.45
CA MET A 20 5.00 2.71 -6.00
C MET A 20 3.90 1.84 -5.41
N THR A 21 4.10 1.37 -4.17
CA THR A 21 3.11 0.65 -3.38
C THR A 21 3.17 1.13 -1.93
N MET A 22 2.06 1.02 -1.19
CA MET A 22 2.06 1.30 0.24
C MET A 22 2.73 0.15 0.99
N VAL A 23 3.93 0.39 1.51
CA VAL A 23 4.73 -0.62 2.23
C VAL A 23 4.55 -0.58 3.73
N ALA A 24 4.15 0.58 4.27
CA ALA A 24 3.93 0.79 5.69
C ALA A 24 2.85 1.86 5.91
N ALA A 25 2.11 1.74 7.00
CA ALA A 25 1.19 2.77 7.46
C ALA A 25 1.08 2.76 8.98
N THR A 26 0.77 3.92 9.55
CA THR A 26 0.50 4.11 10.97
C THR A 26 -0.76 4.95 11.11
N ILE A 27 -1.72 4.48 11.90
CA ILE A 27 -2.99 5.15 12.21
C ILE A 27 -3.10 5.24 13.73
N GLY A 28 -3.20 6.45 14.26
CA GLY A 28 -3.12 6.68 15.71
C GLY A 28 -1.76 6.30 16.28
N THR A 29 -1.74 5.85 17.53
CA THR A 29 -0.52 5.52 18.28
C THR A 29 -0.09 4.06 18.13
N ASP A 30 -1.05 3.14 18.00
CA ASP A 30 -0.80 1.69 18.20
C ASP A 30 -1.11 0.83 16.97
N VAL A 31 -1.72 1.40 15.92
CA VAL A 31 -2.14 0.66 14.73
C VAL A 31 -1.17 0.93 13.59
N GLN A 32 -0.25 -0.02 13.33
CA GLN A 32 0.75 0.12 12.29
C GLN A 32 1.03 -1.20 11.57
N PHE A 33 1.47 -1.12 10.32
CA PHE A 33 2.04 -2.23 9.57
C PHE A 33 3.27 -1.78 8.79
N GLY A 34 4.13 -2.74 8.41
CA GLY A 34 5.30 -2.46 7.57
C GLY A 34 6.48 -1.81 8.28
N LYS A 35 6.54 -1.85 9.62
CA LYS A 35 7.72 -1.44 10.39
C LYS A 35 8.89 -2.36 10.00
N THR A 36 9.70 -1.93 9.03
CA THR A 36 11.02 -2.51 8.79
C THR A 36 11.90 -2.02 9.92
N THR A 37 12.16 -2.87 10.91
CA THR A 37 13.34 -2.71 11.75
C THR A 37 14.53 -2.65 10.79
N GLY A 38 15.10 -1.46 10.58
CA GLY A 38 16.44 -1.36 10.04
C GLY A 38 17.41 -2.11 10.95
N PRO A 39 18.61 -2.46 10.48
CA PRO A 39 19.57 -3.26 11.22
C PRO A 39 20.25 -2.44 12.33
N GLU A 40 19.50 -1.90 13.27
CA GLU A 40 19.99 -1.48 14.59
C GLU A 40 18.88 -1.84 15.59
N GLU A 41 19.26 -2.67 16.56
CA GLU A 41 18.40 -3.44 17.44
C GLU A 41 17.45 -2.58 18.29
N GLU A 42 16.22 -3.04 18.47
CA GLU A 42 15.73 -3.43 19.81
C GLU A 42 14.42 -4.22 19.67
N ILE A 43 14.44 -5.38 20.31
CA ILE A 43 13.33 -6.32 20.46
C ILE A 43 12.37 -5.69 21.47
N ASP A 44 11.15 -5.37 21.05
CA ASP A 44 10.03 -5.34 21.99
C ASP A 44 8.92 -6.26 21.50
N ASN A 45 8.96 -7.47 22.06
CA ASN A 45 7.91 -8.47 21.96
C ASN A 45 6.80 -8.10 22.94
N SER A 46 5.71 -7.54 22.43
CA SER A 46 4.39 -7.52 23.11
C SER A 46 3.34 -7.18 22.03
N ALA A 47 2.43 -8.04 21.59
CA ALA A 47 1.87 -9.22 22.20
C ALA A 47 1.61 -10.33 21.15
N SER A 48 2.01 -11.54 21.56
CA SER A 48 1.71 -12.86 21.04
C SER A 48 0.23 -13.11 20.71
N ILE A 49 -0.05 -13.84 19.62
CA ILE A 49 -0.65 -15.19 19.69
C ILE A 49 -0.02 -16.04 18.58
N GLU A 50 0.61 -17.15 19.00
CA GLU A 50 1.20 -18.17 18.14
C GLU A 50 0.12 -19.14 17.62
N THR A 51 0.24 -19.60 16.37
CA THR A 51 0.03 -21.02 16.06
C THR A 51 0.97 -21.39 14.91
N GLN A 52 1.84 -22.36 15.21
CA GLN A 52 2.89 -22.89 14.34
C GLN A 52 2.31 -23.84 13.28
N SER A 53 2.80 -23.74 12.04
CA SER A 53 3.12 -24.90 11.22
C SER A 53 4.01 -24.47 10.05
N ASP A 54 5.21 -25.05 10.02
CA ASP A 54 6.23 -24.93 8.97
C ASP A 54 5.70 -25.33 7.58
N GLU A 55 6.13 -24.64 6.52
CA GLU A 55 7.15 -25.13 5.57
C GLU A 55 7.38 -24.11 4.41
N LYS A 56 8.64 -24.04 3.97
CA LYS A 56 9.21 -23.09 3.00
C LYS A 56 8.73 -23.32 1.56
N ALA A 57 8.11 -22.31 0.96
CA ALA A 57 8.50 -21.65 -0.30
C ALA A 57 7.41 -20.64 -0.71
N VAL A 58 7.79 -19.46 -1.21
CA VAL A 58 6.95 -18.27 -1.52
C VAL A 58 6.71 -17.35 -0.30
N GLN A 59 7.77 -16.67 0.15
CA GLN A 59 7.83 -15.97 1.45
C GLN A 59 7.71 -14.43 1.43
N THR A 60 7.31 -13.77 0.33
CA THR A 60 7.22 -12.28 0.32
C THR A 60 5.80 -11.74 0.15
N THR A 61 4.91 -12.42 -0.57
CA THR A 61 3.54 -11.93 -0.84
C THR A 61 2.54 -12.31 0.25
N THR A 62 2.64 -13.48 0.86
CA THR A 62 1.67 -13.97 1.86
C THR A 62 1.85 -13.31 3.24
N LYS A 63 3.09 -13.07 3.68
CA LYS A 63 3.39 -12.44 4.98
C LYS A 63 2.97 -10.95 5.01
N GLY A 64 3.11 -10.24 3.89
CA GLY A 64 2.67 -8.85 3.76
C GLY A 64 1.15 -8.70 3.79
N ILE A 65 0.43 -9.57 3.08
CA ILE A 65 -1.04 -9.55 3.05
C ILE A 65 -1.61 -9.88 4.44
N ALA A 66 -1.05 -10.86 5.16
CA ALA A 66 -1.45 -11.18 6.53
C ALA A 66 -1.26 -9.97 7.46
N ALA A 67 -0.12 -9.28 7.39
CA ALA A 67 0.17 -8.10 8.20
C ALA A 67 -0.79 -6.92 7.91
N VAL A 68 -1.18 -6.71 6.64
CA VAL A 68 -2.19 -5.70 6.30
C VAL A 68 -3.57 -6.11 6.80
N GLY A 69 -3.92 -7.40 6.72
CA GLY A 69 -5.15 -7.95 7.26
C GLY A 69 -5.28 -7.73 8.78
N ASP A 70 -4.22 -8.02 9.53
CA ASP A 70 -4.16 -7.79 10.99
C ASP A 70 -4.26 -6.30 11.34
N PHE A 71 -3.61 -5.44 10.55
CA PHE A 71 -3.73 -3.99 10.67
C PHE A 71 -5.16 -3.52 10.46
N LEU A 72 -5.83 -4.00 9.41
CA LEU A 72 -7.21 -3.66 9.15
C LEU A 72 -8.15 -4.25 10.21
N ALA A 73 -7.86 -5.42 10.77
CA ALA A 73 -8.66 -6.00 11.85
C ALA A 73 -8.68 -5.10 13.10
N LYS A 74 -7.62 -4.33 13.34
CA LYS A 74 -7.54 -3.34 14.43
C LYS A 74 -8.33 -2.05 14.17
N LEU A 75 -8.74 -1.80 12.92
CA LEU A 75 -9.51 -0.61 12.56
C LEU A 75 -11.02 -0.90 12.60
N SER A 76 -11.78 0.04 13.15
CA SER A 76 -13.25 0.00 13.09
C SER A 76 -13.73 0.21 11.65
N THR A 77 -14.97 -0.21 11.38
CA THR A 77 -15.59 -0.07 10.05
C THR A 77 -15.72 1.40 9.65
N GLU A 78 -15.99 2.29 10.61
CA GLU A 78 -16.09 3.74 10.40
C GLU A 78 -14.75 4.31 9.96
N ILE A 79 -13.64 3.89 10.58
CA ILE A 79 -12.30 4.35 10.20
C ILE A 79 -11.92 3.85 8.81
N LYS A 80 -12.24 2.59 8.48
CA LYS A 80 -12.00 2.04 7.14
C LYS A 80 -12.76 2.82 6.07
N SER A 81 -14.04 3.11 6.33
CA SER A 81 -14.90 3.90 5.43
C SER A 81 -14.40 5.33 5.28
N LEU A 82 -14.07 5.99 6.39
CA LEU A 82 -13.53 7.35 6.40
C LEU A 82 -12.20 7.44 5.64
N LEU A 83 -11.31 6.46 5.85
CA LEU A 83 -10.00 6.42 5.21
C LEU A 83 -10.14 6.15 3.71
N ALA A 84 -11.00 5.22 3.32
CA ALA A 84 -11.36 4.99 1.91
C ALA A 84 -11.92 6.25 1.25
N GLN A 85 -12.90 6.91 1.86
CA GLN A 85 -13.49 8.15 1.36
C GLN A 85 -12.45 9.26 1.23
N SER A 86 -11.63 9.46 2.27
CA SER A 86 -10.59 10.48 2.27
C SER A 86 -9.57 10.26 1.16
N ILE A 87 -9.14 9.01 0.93
CA ILE A 87 -8.23 8.67 -0.16
C ILE A 87 -8.86 9.00 -1.51
N VAL A 88 -10.11 8.58 -1.73
CA VAL A 88 -10.78 8.75 -3.03
C VAL A 88 -11.06 10.22 -3.32
N ILE A 89 -11.62 10.96 -2.34
CA ILE A 89 -12.02 12.37 -2.51
C ILE A 89 -10.81 13.29 -2.72
N ASN A 90 -9.68 13.01 -2.06
CA ASN A 90 -8.49 13.85 -2.15
C ASN A 90 -7.55 13.43 -3.28
N SER A 91 -7.85 12.37 -4.02
CA SER A 91 -7.05 11.91 -5.15
C SER A 91 -7.56 12.53 -6.45
N THR A 92 -6.64 13.03 -7.27
CA THR A 92 -6.95 13.51 -8.62
C THR A 92 -6.82 12.43 -9.70
N ALA A 93 -6.30 11.26 -9.31
CA ALA A 93 -6.16 10.11 -10.20
C ALA A 93 -7.51 9.44 -10.50
N PHE A 94 -7.68 8.97 -11.73
CA PHE A 94 -8.93 8.38 -12.23
C PHE A 94 -8.74 6.95 -12.74
N GLU A 95 -9.84 6.18 -12.83
CA GLU A 95 -9.84 4.86 -13.45
C GLU A 95 -9.77 4.96 -14.97
N GLY A 96 -8.86 4.20 -15.58
CA GLY A 96 -8.74 4.13 -17.03
C GLY A 96 -8.10 2.81 -17.47
N GLU A 97 -7.97 2.64 -18.78
CA GLU A 97 -7.34 1.46 -19.35
C GLU A 97 -5.93 1.79 -19.83
N GLN A 98 -4.96 0.99 -19.39
CA GLN A 98 -3.60 1.01 -19.91
C GLN A 98 -3.16 -0.41 -20.23
N ASP A 99 -2.70 -0.66 -21.45
CA ASP A 99 -2.26 -1.98 -21.91
C ASP A 99 -3.32 -3.08 -21.73
N GLY A 100 -4.61 -2.75 -21.93
CA GLY A 100 -5.72 -3.70 -21.79
C GLY A 100 -6.10 -4.02 -20.35
N LYS A 101 -5.54 -3.32 -19.35
CA LYS A 101 -5.83 -3.50 -17.93
C LYS A 101 -6.44 -2.23 -17.33
N GLN A 102 -7.51 -2.42 -16.55
CA GLN A 102 -8.09 -1.37 -15.73
C GLN A 102 -7.09 -0.95 -14.64
N THR A 103 -6.60 0.27 -14.71
CA THR A 103 -5.60 0.85 -13.80
C THR A 103 -6.01 2.25 -13.38
N PHE A 104 -5.35 2.78 -12.35
CA PHE A 104 -5.43 4.21 -12.01
C PHE A 104 -4.41 5.00 -12.83
N ILE A 105 -4.82 6.17 -13.31
CA ILE A 105 -4.00 7.11 -14.07
C ILE A 105 -3.87 8.39 -13.25
N GLY A 106 -2.64 8.73 -12.85
CA GLY A 106 -2.33 9.89 -12.01
C GLY A 106 -0.88 9.85 -11.49
N SER A 107 -0.58 10.58 -10.42
CA SER A 107 0.76 10.49 -9.81
C SER A 107 1.00 9.11 -9.20
N LYS A 108 2.24 8.61 -9.23
CA LYS A 108 2.57 7.26 -8.74
C LYS A 108 2.21 7.06 -7.27
N THR A 109 2.28 8.13 -6.47
CA THR A 109 1.87 8.12 -5.06
C THR A 109 0.35 7.98 -4.92
N GLU A 110 -0.43 8.77 -5.67
CA GLU A 110 -1.90 8.68 -5.65
C GLU A 110 -2.39 7.31 -6.13
N THR A 111 -1.85 6.81 -7.25
CA THR A 111 -2.26 5.51 -7.80
C THR A 111 -1.95 4.36 -6.84
N ALA A 112 -0.83 4.44 -6.11
CA ALA A 112 -0.47 3.45 -5.10
C ALA A 112 -1.45 3.45 -3.91
N LEU A 113 -1.89 4.65 -3.49
CA LEU A 113 -2.84 4.81 -2.39
C LEU A 113 -4.25 4.35 -2.77
N LEU A 114 -4.69 4.64 -4.00
CA LEU A 114 -5.94 4.13 -4.56
C LEU A 114 -5.93 2.62 -4.75
N GLU A 115 -4.81 2.05 -5.20
CA GLU A 115 -4.65 0.59 -5.31
C GLU A 115 -4.76 -0.07 -3.93
N PHE A 116 -4.12 0.51 -2.90
CA PHE A 116 -4.28 0.05 -1.52
C PHE A 116 -5.73 0.10 -1.05
N ALA A 117 -6.43 1.22 -1.29
CA ALA A 117 -7.83 1.36 -0.90
C ALA A 117 -8.74 0.33 -1.60
N ARG A 118 -8.50 0.07 -2.90
CA ARG A 118 -9.25 -0.91 -3.69
C ARG A 118 -9.02 -2.33 -3.20
N THR A 119 -7.76 -2.70 -2.95
CA THR A 119 -7.42 -4.07 -2.55
C THR A 119 -7.82 -4.38 -1.12
N TYR A 120 -7.67 -3.43 -0.19
CA TYR A 120 -7.73 -3.70 1.24
C TYR A 120 -8.92 -3.06 1.96
N LEU A 121 -9.40 -1.89 1.51
CA LEU A 121 -10.53 -1.20 2.14
C LEU A 121 -11.87 -1.50 1.45
N GLY A 122 -11.83 -2.20 0.32
CA GLY A 122 -13.04 -2.58 -0.42
C GLY A 122 -13.70 -1.40 -1.12
N THR A 123 -12.93 -0.42 -1.60
CA THR A 123 -13.51 0.63 -2.45
C THR A 123 -13.97 0.01 -3.76
N GLY A 124 -15.25 0.18 -4.07
CA GLY A 124 -15.82 -0.13 -5.39
C GLY A 124 -15.27 0.81 -6.48
N PRO A 125 -15.85 0.78 -7.69
CA PRO A 125 -15.47 1.69 -8.77
C PRO A 125 -15.51 3.16 -8.30
N LEU A 126 -14.49 3.96 -8.61
CA LEU A 126 -14.41 5.35 -8.15
C LEU A 126 -15.60 6.21 -8.59
N LEU A 127 -16.22 5.87 -9.72
CA LEU A 127 -17.44 6.50 -10.23
C LEU A 127 -18.63 6.41 -9.26
N PHE A 128 -18.63 5.44 -8.33
CA PHE A 128 -19.70 5.28 -7.35
C PHE A 128 -19.55 6.25 -6.15
N PHE A 129 -18.33 6.68 -5.83
CA PHE A 129 -18.06 7.58 -4.70
C PHE A 129 -18.42 9.03 -4.99
N GLU A 130 -18.32 9.47 -6.25
CA GLU A 130 -18.67 10.84 -6.66
C GLU A 130 -20.18 11.12 -6.55
N LEU A 131 -21.01 10.08 -6.51
CA LEU A 131 -22.47 10.21 -6.46
C LEU A 131 -23.05 10.22 -5.04
N GLY A 132 -22.27 10.02 -3.98
CA GLY A 132 -22.73 10.21 -2.60
C GLY A 132 -23.98 9.40 -2.20
N VAL A 133 -24.29 8.29 -2.88
CA VAL A 133 -25.46 7.45 -2.54
C VAL A 133 -25.00 6.26 -1.72
N THR A 134 -25.07 6.43 -0.40
CA THR A 134 -25.26 5.33 0.54
C THR A 134 -26.60 4.66 0.23
N SER A 135 -26.61 3.34 0.03
CA SER A 135 -27.81 2.51 0.25
C SER A 135 -27.68 1.72 1.54
#